data_AF-A0A2J6HNI9-F1
#
_entry.id   AF-A0A2J6HNI9-F1
#
_cell.length_a   1.000
_cell.length_b   1.000
_cell.length_c   1.000
_cell.angle_alpha   90.00
_cell.angle_beta   90.00
_cell.angle_gamma   90.00
#
_symmetry.space_group_name_H-M   'P 1'
#
loop_
_entity.id
_entity.type
_entity.pdbx_description
1 polymer ?
#
loop_
_entity_poly.entity_id
_entity_poly.type
_entity_poly.pdbx_seq_one_letter_code
_entity_poly.pdbx_strand_id
1 'polypeptide(L)'
;MKFKSLLLIAFISNVVFFNTACKRDSKSCIYPYVSENIEVPEDVFRPGGGSSGMVQISDNQYLTVYDLKRFEDGPRMGLVTILPDDLKVEPLEVTGWDETGISSDLESICAIPGKANQFLMAESGAWQENTGRIFHVRLDTSNCTVTVLGHFNIPEIHPNDFGVVGDQYEAMLCLPYEEEKVIVILGERGGSEVNPKGIIRWGVADMESYELAIEGAGLKGIQVSAPGEWTQETHRHITDFFIDEKGFLWTAGCEDVGDLGPFYSVIYKAGMLNKNNTDLPIDTSIDCLTYKVIDGFKIEALSGSAAGIDATHSFGTEDELFGGVWRPVNIK
;
A
#
# COMPACT_ATOMS: atom_id res chain seq x y z
N MET A 1 -10.77 -37.14 64.47
CA MET A 1 -11.61 -36.36 63.53
C MET A 1 -10.81 -36.14 62.25
N LYS A 2 -11.31 -36.67 61.13
CA LYS A 2 -11.01 -36.40 59.70
C LYS A 2 -9.57 -36.49 59.14
N PHE A 3 -9.39 -37.55 58.34
CA PHE A 3 -8.61 -37.71 57.10
C PHE A 3 -8.31 -36.43 56.28
N LYS A 4 -7.14 -36.37 55.61
CA LYS A 4 -7.03 -36.66 54.15
C LYS A 4 -5.58 -36.61 53.63
N SER A 5 -5.25 -37.65 52.86
CA SER A 5 -4.17 -37.78 51.87
C SER A 5 -4.56 -37.06 50.57
N LEU A 6 -3.58 -36.61 49.77
CA LEU A 6 -3.58 -36.51 48.30
C LEU A 6 -2.14 -36.14 47.87
N LEU A 7 -1.29 -37.03 47.34
CA LEU A 7 -1.25 -37.57 45.97
C LEU A 7 -1.26 -36.47 44.89
N LEU A 8 -0.08 -36.11 44.35
CA LEU A 8 0.06 -35.37 43.11
C LEU A 8 0.52 -36.33 42.01
N ILE A 9 -0.38 -36.54 41.05
CA ILE A 9 -0.25 -37.42 39.89
C ILE A 9 0.47 -36.67 38.77
N ALA A 10 1.47 -37.31 38.17
CA ALA A 10 2.09 -36.89 36.92
C ALA A 10 1.11 -37.13 35.75
N PHE A 11 0.83 -36.08 34.97
CA PHE A 11 0.12 -36.19 33.71
C PHE A 11 1.13 -36.15 32.56
N ILE A 12 1.34 -37.31 31.94
CA ILE A 12 1.91 -37.45 30.60
C ILE A 12 0.71 -37.36 29.64
N SER A 13 0.68 -36.34 28.79
CA SER A 13 -0.25 -36.28 27.66
C SER A 13 0.54 -36.39 26.35
N ASN A 14 0.54 -37.60 25.80
CA ASN A 14 0.78 -37.82 24.38
C ASN A 14 -0.39 -37.23 23.60
N VAL A 15 -0.09 -36.35 22.65
CA VAL A 15 -1.05 -35.97 21.61
C VAL A 15 -0.42 -36.30 20.27
N VAL A 16 -0.94 -37.39 19.69
CA VAL A 16 -0.77 -37.79 18.30
C VAL A 16 -1.88 -37.12 17.51
N PHE A 17 -1.57 -36.38 16.44
CA PHE A 17 -2.53 -36.09 15.38
C PHE A 17 -1.92 -36.32 14.00
N PHE A 18 -2.42 -37.40 13.39
CA PHE A 18 -2.76 -37.65 11.98
C PHE A 18 -2.04 -36.86 10.88
N ASN A 19 -1.22 -37.60 10.13
CA ASN A 19 -1.01 -37.43 8.70
C ASN A 19 -2.35 -37.58 7.96
N THR A 20 -2.79 -36.54 7.27
CA THR A 20 -3.70 -36.66 6.13
C THR A 20 -3.10 -35.91 4.94
N ALA A 21 -2.56 -36.70 4.02
CA ALA A 21 -2.22 -36.26 2.68
C ALA A 21 -3.50 -35.76 1.99
N CYS A 22 -3.52 -34.49 1.60
CA CYS A 22 -4.52 -33.95 0.70
C CYS A 22 -3.82 -33.57 -0.60
N LYS A 23 -4.07 -34.38 -1.64
CA LYS A 23 -3.76 -34.07 -3.04
C LYS A 23 -4.50 -32.77 -3.39
N ARG A 24 -3.77 -31.71 -3.74
CA ARG A 24 -4.34 -30.60 -4.52
C ARG A 24 -3.81 -30.71 -5.94
N ASP A 25 -4.73 -30.89 -6.87
CA ASP A 25 -4.50 -30.66 -8.29
C ASP A 25 -4.24 -29.15 -8.48
N SER A 26 -2.97 -28.78 -8.63
CA SER A 26 -2.60 -27.45 -9.09
C SER A 26 -2.74 -27.40 -10.61
N LYS A 27 -3.88 -26.93 -11.11
CA LYS A 27 -3.91 -26.39 -12.47
C LYS A 27 -3.15 -25.08 -12.46
N SER A 28 -1.88 -25.11 -12.85
CA SER A 28 -1.09 -23.92 -13.13
C SER A 28 -1.61 -23.28 -14.42
N CYS A 29 -2.07 -22.03 -14.35
CA CYS A 29 -2.21 -21.20 -15.55
C CYS A 29 -0.81 -20.80 -16.00
N ILE A 30 -0.22 -21.58 -16.92
CA ILE A 30 1.01 -21.23 -17.61
C ILE A 30 0.61 -20.50 -18.89
N TYR A 31 0.97 -19.23 -19.01
CA TYR A 31 0.98 -18.54 -20.30
C TYR A 31 2.28 -18.87 -21.04
N PRO A 32 2.24 -19.07 -22.38
CA PRO A 32 3.39 -19.48 -23.15
C PRO A 32 4.34 -18.30 -23.41
N TYR A 33 5.64 -18.62 -23.32
CA TYR A 33 6.77 -17.79 -23.74
C TYR A 33 6.67 -17.45 -25.23
N VAL A 34 6.78 -16.17 -25.60
CA VAL A 34 6.87 -15.73 -27.01
C VAL A 34 8.27 -15.17 -27.30
N SER A 35 8.85 -15.63 -28.41
CA SER A 35 10.17 -15.29 -28.94
C SER A 35 10.16 -14.10 -29.89
N GLU A 36 11.25 -13.31 -29.84
CA GLU A 36 11.89 -12.52 -30.90
C GLU A 36 10.99 -11.75 -31.89
N ASN A 37 10.61 -10.53 -31.48
CA ASN A 37 10.66 -9.26 -32.22
C ASN A 37 10.10 -8.20 -31.25
N ILE A 38 10.94 -7.32 -30.71
CA ILE A 38 10.56 -6.41 -29.61
C ILE A 38 9.71 -5.26 -30.16
N GLU A 39 8.43 -5.51 -30.35
CA GLU A 39 7.39 -4.62 -29.85
C GLU A 39 7.22 -5.00 -28.37
N VAL A 40 7.54 -4.08 -27.45
CA VAL A 40 7.31 -4.32 -26.01
C VAL A 40 5.78 -4.39 -25.84
N PRO A 41 5.19 -5.55 -25.51
CA PRO A 41 3.77 -5.59 -25.20
C PRO A 41 3.56 -4.75 -23.95
N GLU A 42 2.49 -3.96 -23.91
CA GLU A 42 1.92 -3.35 -22.70
C GLU A 42 1.40 -4.47 -21.76
N ASP A 43 2.25 -5.42 -21.40
CA ASP A 43 1.93 -6.39 -20.36
C ASP A 43 2.03 -5.64 -19.02
N VAL A 44 0.89 -5.05 -18.65
CA VAL A 44 0.54 -4.52 -17.33
C VAL A 44 0.87 -5.51 -16.20
N PHE A 45 0.99 -6.80 -16.53
CA PHE A 45 1.42 -7.81 -15.58
C PHE A 45 2.86 -7.58 -15.14
N ARG A 46 3.06 -7.32 -13.84
CA ARG A 46 4.36 -7.07 -13.21
C ARG A 46 4.90 -8.34 -12.57
N PRO A 47 5.56 -9.27 -13.31
CA PRO A 47 6.02 -10.55 -12.78
C PRO A 47 7.08 -10.38 -11.69
N GLY A 48 7.74 -9.21 -11.63
CA GLY A 48 8.71 -8.87 -10.58
C GLY A 48 8.08 -8.45 -9.26
N GLY A 49 6.75 -8.31 -9.17
CA GLY A 49 6.06 -7.81 -7.99
C GLY A 49 6.12 -6.29 -7.83
N GLY A 50 6.42 -5.55 -8.91
CA GLY A 50 6.28 -4.10 -8.94
C GLY A 50 4.85 -3.67 -8.61
N SER A 51 4.68 -2.52 -7.97
CA SER A 51 3.37 -2.03 -7.52
C SER A 51 3.40 -0.53 -7.26
N SER A 52 2.23 0.08 -7.36
CA SER A 52 1.96 1.48 -7.02
C SER A 52 1.32 1.60 -5.63
N GLY A 53 1.64 0.65 -4.73
CA GLY A 53 1.05 0.58 -3.40
C GLY A 53 0.89 -0.86 -2.96
N MET A 54 1.21 -1.15 -1.70
CA MET A 54 1.12 -2.52 -1.18
C MET A 54 0.80 -2.60 0.31
N VAL A 55 0.11 -3.67 0.69
CA VAL A 55 -0.14 -4.01 2.09
C VAL A 55 0.17 -5.48 2.35
N GLN A 56 0.93 -5.77 3.40
CA GLN A 56 1.19 -7.14 3.84
C GLN A 56 -0.08 -7.75 4.45
N ILE A 57 -0.51 -8.90 3.93
CA ILE A 57 -1.74 -9.61 4.36
C ILE A 57 -1.46 -10.92 5.09
N SER A 58 -0.22 -11.43 4.98
CA SER A 58 0.27 -12.58 5.73
C SER A 58 1.80 -12.53 5.82
N ASP A 59 2.39 -13.50 6.51
CA ASP A 59 3.83 -13.63 6.70
C ASP A 59 4.64 -13.44 5.41
N ASN A 60 4.14 -13.88 4.26
CA ASN A 60 4.86 -13.80 2.99
C ASN A 60 4.02 -13.32 1.81
N GLN A 61 2.87 -12.66 2.06
CA GLN A 61 2.00 -12.19 0.98
C GLN A 61 1.67 -10.71 1.12
N TYR A 62 1.63 -10.05 -0.03
CA TYR A 62 1.27 -8.65 -0.19
C TYR A 62 0.12 -8.53 -1.18
N LEU A 63 -0.88 -7.74 -0.81
CA LEU A 63 -1.89 -7.26 -1.73
C LEU A 63 -1.40 -5.96 -2.34
N THR A 64 -1.38 -5.88 -3.67
CA THR A 64 -0.85 -4.74 -4.42
C THR A 64 -1.92 -4.08 -5.27
N VAL A 65 -1.72 -2.78 -5.54
CA VAL A 65 -2.47 -2.01 -6.55
C VAL A 65 -1.52 -1.57 -7.67
N TYR A 66 -2.08 -1.25 -8.83
CA TYR A 66 -1.32 -0.82 -10.00
C TYR A 66 -1.91 0.49 -10.56
N ASP A 67 -1.03 1.45 -10.85
CA ASP A 67 -1.38 2.65 -11.60
C ASP A 67 -1.73 2.25 -13.04
N LEU A 68 -3.03 2.14 -13.28
CA LEU A 68 -3.58 2.00 -14.62
C LEU A 68 -4.73 2.96 -14.77
N LYS A 69 -4.74 3.66 -15.89
CA LYS A 69 -5.79 4.62 -16.22
C LYS A 69 -7.06 3.87 -16.62
N ARG A 70 -8.23 4.42 -16.33
CA ARG A 70 -9.54 3.78 -16.57
C ARG A 70 -9.79 3.28 -18.00
N PHE A 71 -9.06 3.78 -18.99
CA PHE A 71 -9.20 3.39 -20.40
C PHE A 71 -8.24 2.27 -20.82
N GLU A 72 -7.31 1.87 -19.95
CA GLU A 72 -6.33 0.82 -20.21
C GLU A 72 -6.87 -0.54 -19.79
N ASP A 73 -6.60 -1.59 -20.55
CA ASP A 73 -6.94 -2.94 -20.14
C ASP A 73 -5.91 -3.48 -19.12
N GLY A 74 -6.30 -4.43 -18.26
CA GLY A 74 -5.37 -5.11 -17.37
C GLY A 74 -5.80 -5.19 -15.90
N PRO A 75 -5.12 -6.01 -15.09
CA PRO A 75 -5.45 -6.17 -13.67
C PRO A 75 -5.19 -4.88 -12.91
N ARG A 76 -6.08 -4.48 -12.00
CA ARG A 76 -5.86 -3.31 -11.10
C ARG A 76 -5.22 -3.68 -9.77
N MET A 77 -5.19 -4.97 -9.46
CA MET A 77 -4.67 -5.51 -8.21
C MET A 77 -3.92 -6.81 -8.46
N GLY A 78 -2.99 -7.11 -7.56
CA GLY A 78 -2.27 -8.37 -7.56
C GLY A 78 -2.05 -8.93 -6.15
N LEU A 79 -1.76 -10.23 -6.11
CA LEU A 79 -1.27 -10.91 -4.93
C LEU A 79 0.18 -11.32 -5.17
N VAL A 80 1.11 -10.68 -4.47
CA VAL A 80 2.53 -11.02 -4.50
C VAL A 80 2.83 -11.97 -3.34
N THR A 81 3.28 -13.18 -3.64
CA THR A 81 3.70 -14.19 -2.65
C THR A 81 5.20 -14.39 -2.73
N ILE A 82 5.89 -14.15 -1.62
CA ILE A 82 7.33 -14.34 -1.50
C ILE A 82 7.62 -15.80 -1.15
N LEU A 83 8.49 -16.42 -1.95
CA LEU A 83 8.96 -17.79 -1.79
C LEU A 83 10.47 -17.73 -1.41
N PRO A 84 11.06 -18.83 -0.90
CA PRO A 84 12.46 -18.82 -0.46
C PRO A 84 13.48 -18.33 -1.51
N ASP A 85 13.28 -18.68 -2.78
CA ASP A 85 14.21 -18.40 -3.87
C ASP A 85 13.53 -17.66 -5.06
N ASP A 86 12.27 -17.27 -4.91
CA ASP A 86 11.46 -16.71 -6.00
C ASP A 86 10.29 -15.87 -5.45
N LEU A 87 9.50 -15.28 -6.34
CA LEU A 87 8.20 -14.72 -6.01
C LEU A 87 7.15 -15.15 -7.02
N LYS A 88 5.90 -15.20 -6.58
CA LYS A 88 4.75 -15.48 -7.43
C LYS A 88 3.83 -14.28 -7.41
N VAL A 89 3.45 -13.79 -8.59
CA VAL A 89 2.45 -12.73 -8.75
C VAL A 89 1.19 -13.33 -9.37
N GLU A 90 0.06 -13.13 -8.72
CA GLU A 90 -1.25 -13.55 -9.23
C GLU A 90 -2.11 -12.31 -9.48
N PRO A 91 -2.59 -12.05 -10.71
CA PRO A 91 -3.54 -10.96 -10.93
C PRO A 91 -4.85 -11.28 -10.22
N LEU A 92 -5.48 -10.26 -9.64
CA LEU A 92 -6.77 -10.40 -8.98
C LEU A 92 -7.86 -9.78 -9.86
N GLU A 93 -8.96 -10.51 -10.03
CA GLU A 93 -10.14 -9.99 -10.72
C GLU A 93 -10.93 -9.07 -9.79
N VAL A 94 -11.05 -7.79 -10.16
CA VAL A 94 -11.83 -6.82 -9.39
C VAL A 94 -13.24 -6.71 -9.98
N THR A 95 -14.24 -6.97 -9.13
CA THR A 95 -15.66 -7.01 -9.47
C THR A 95 -16.45 -6.01 -8.62
N GLY A 96 -17.70 -5.73 -8.99
CA GLY A 96 -18.60 -4.90 -8.18
C GLY A 96 -18.41 -3.39 -8.36
N TRP A 97 -17.75 -2.95 -9.43
CA TRP A 97 -17.72 -1.54 -9.83
C TRP A 97 -19.15 -1.00 -9.96
N ASP A 98 -19.38 0.20 -9.43
CA ASP A 98 -20.66 0.88 -9.52
C ASP A 98 -20.76 1.71 -10.82
N GLU A 99 -21.79 2.54 -10.91
CA GLU A 99 -22.05 3.44 -12.04
C GLU A 99 -20.99 4.53 -12.24
N THR A 100 -20.15 4.81 -11.24
CA THR A 100 -19.00 5.71 -11.38
C THR A 100 -17.85 5.06 -12.14
N GLY A 101 -17.89 3.72 -12.27
CA GLY A 101 -17.03 2.93 -13.13
C GLY A 101 -15.75 2.43 -12.45
N ILE A 102 -14.93 1.76 -13.25
CA ILE A 102 -13.62 1.22 -12.89
C ILE A 102 -12.70 2.31 -12.35
N SER A 103 -11.80 1.93 -11.44
CA SER A 103 -10.75 2.80 -10.91
C SER A 103 -9.82 3.32 -12.02
N SER A 104 -9.29 4.51 -11.81
CA SER A 104 -8.18 5.08 -12.56
C SER A 104 -7.09 5.44 -11.58
N ASP A 105 -5.84 5.12 -11.91
CA ASP A 105 -4.69 5.69 -11.21
C ASP A 105 -4.63 5.29 -9.72
N LEU A 106 -4.66 3.98 -9.42
CA LEU A 106 -4.59 3.50 -8.05
C LEU A 106 -3.15 3.57 -7.52
N GLU A 107 -2.96 4.33 -6.45
CA GLU A 107 -1.63 4.70 -5.93
C GLU A 107 -1.44 4.31 -4.46
N SER A 108 -2.44 3.76 -3.79
CA SER A 108 -2.23 3.26 -2.42
C SER A 108 -3.29 2.27 -1.97
N ILE A 109 -2.93 1.47 -0.95
CA ILE A 109 -3.82 0.49 -0.33
C ILE A 109 -3.52 0.36 1.17
N CYS A 110 -4.57 0.26 2.00
CA CYS A 110 -4.45 0.00 3.43
C CYS A 110 -5.37 -1.16 3.84
N ALA A 111 -5.00 -1.89 4.89
CA ALA A 111 -5.91 -2.82 5.58
C ALA A 111 -6.83 -2.05 6.54
N ILE A 112 -8.11 -2.41 6.60
CA ILE A 112 -9.06 -1.79 7.55
C ILE A 112 -8.91 -2.46 8.92
N PRO A 113 -8.54 -1.72 9.98
CA PRO A 113 -8.40 -2.28 11.32
C PRO A 113 -9.68 -2.96 11.81
N GLY A 114 -9.56 -4.19 12.29
CA GLY A 114 -10.69 -4.96 12.82
C GLY A 114 -11.59 -5.62 11.77
N LYS A 115 -11.39 -5.38 10.47
CA LYS A 115 -12.18 -5.99 9.39
C LYS A 115 -11.30 -6.91 8.54
N ALA A 116 -11.35 -8.21 8.84
CA ALA A 116 -10.57 -9.21 8.10
C ALA A 116 -10.88 -9.18 6.60
N ASN A 117 -9.83 -9.29 5.78
CA ASN A 117 -9.88 -9.30 4.31
C ASN A 117 -10.59 -8.09 3.69
N GLN A 118 -10.66 -6.96 4.40
CA GLN A 118 -11.22 -5.71 3.87
C GLN A 118 -10.17 -4.60 3.88
N PHE A 119 -10.16 -3.85 2.80
CA PHE A 119 -9.11 -2.89 2.48
C PHE A 119 -9.73 -1.61 1.90
N LEU A 120 -9.00 -0.51 2.01
CA LEU A 120 -9.24 0.66 1.18
C LEU A 120 -8.14 0.74 0.12
N MET A 121 -8.50 1.05 -1.12
CA MET A 121 -7.55 1.37 -2.19
C MET A 121 -7.91 2.74 -2.77
N ALA A 122 -6.93 3.62 -2.97
CA ALA A 122 -7.17 5.01 -3.35
C ALA A 122 -6.61 5.33 -4.73
N GLU A 123 -7.36 6.13 -5.47
CA GLU A 123 -6.91 6.81 -6.67
C GLU A 123 -6.01 8.01 -6.30
N SER A 124 -5.12 8.41 -7.22
CA SER A 124 -4.21 9.54 -7.03
C SER A 124 -4.93 10.86 -6.71
N GLY A 125 -6.15 11.05 -7.21
CA GLY A 125 -6.92 12.27 -6.91
C GLY A 125 -7.89 12.61 -8.01
N ALA A 126 -8.36 13.86 -8.01
CA ALA A 126 -9.23 14.35 -9.06
C ALA A 126 -8.45 14.56 -10.37
N TRP A 127 -9.13 14.43 -11.51
CA TRP A 127 -8.59 14.78 -12.83
C TRP A 127 -9.73 15.20 -13.77
N GLN A 128 -9.62 16.40 -14.35
CA GLN A 128 -10.59 16.93 -15.33
C GLN A 128 -12.05 16.79 -14.87
N GLU A 129 -12.36 17.36 -13.70
CA GLU A 129 -13.71 17.35 -13.09
C GLU A 129 -14.21 15.98 -12.58
N ASN A 130 -13.42 14.90 -12.71
CA ASN A 130 -13.70 13.63 -12.06
C ASN A 130 -13.11 13.65 -10.65
N THR A 131 -13.93 13.37 -9.64
CA THR A 131 -13.48 13.27 -8.25
C THR A 131 -12.66 12.00 -8.04
N GLY A 132 -11.53 12.11 -7.34
CA GLY A 132 -10.74 10.95 -6.91
C GLY A 132 -11.48 10.14 -5.86
N ARG A 133 -11.32 8.81 -5.89
CA ARG A 133 -12.07 7.90 -5.04
C ARG A 133 -11.17 7.04 -4.15
N ILE A 134 -11.72 6.63 -3.01
CA ILE A 134 -11.18 5.55 -2.19
C ILE A 134 -12.19 4.42 -2.20
N PHE A 135 -11.83 3.26 -2.75
CA PHE A 135 -12.71 2.11 -2.80
C PHE A 135 -12.56 1.24 -1.57
N HIS A 136 -13.68 0.89 -0.95
CA HIS A 136 -13.75 -0.17 0.05
C HIS A 136 -13.89 -1.50 -0.67
N VAL A 137 -12.94 -2.41 -0.45
CA VAL A 137 -12.90 -3.70 -1.13
C VAL A 137 -12.79 -4.87 -0.17
N ARG A 138 -13.27 -6.03 -0.60
CA ARG A 138 -13.10 -7.31 0.10
C ARG A 138 -12.34 -8.30 -0.77
N LEU A 139 -11.30 -8.90 -0.19
CA LEU A 139 -10.48 -9.94 -0.81
C LEU A 139 -11.05 -11.33 -0.53
N ASP A 140 -11.15 -12.15 -1.57
CA ASP A 140 -11.31 -13.60 -1.46
C ASP A 140 -10.08 -14.29 -2.07
N THR A 141 -9.15 -14.67 -1.20
CA THR A 141 -7.91 -15.36 -1.59
C THR A 141 -8.16 -16.77 -2.15
N SER A 142 -9.31 -17.38 -1.88
CA SER A 142 -9.61 -18.73 -2.37
C SER A 142 -9.99 -18.71 -3.86
N ASN A 143 -10.63 -17.62 -4.29
CA ASN A 143 -11.08 -17.42 -5.66
C ASN A 143 -10.22 -16.43 -6.45
N CYS A 144 -9.23 -15.80 -5.82
CA CYS A 144 -8.40 -14.74 -6.42
C CYS A 144 -9.24 -13.57 -6.96
N THR A 145 -10.28 -13.21 -6.21
CA THR A 145 -11.19 -12.11 -6.55
C THR A 145 -11.18 -11.04 -5.48
N VAL A 146 -11.46 -9.82 -5.93
CA VAL A 146 -11.72 -8.67 -5.08
C VAL A 146 -13.08 -8.10 -5.45
N THR A 147 -13.90 -7.80 -4.45
CA THR A 147 -15.22 -7.19 -4.67
C THR A 147 -15.24 -5.79 -4.07
N VAL A 148 -15.59 -4.80 -4.88
CA VAL A 148 -15.85 -3.43 -4.43
C VAL A 148 -17.20 -3.42 -3.68
N LEU A 149 -17.18 -2.84 -2.49
CA LEU A 149 -18.33 -2.75 -1.58
C LEU A 149 -18.94 -1.35 -1.56
N GLY A 150 -18.17 -0.35 -1.94
CA GLY A 150 -18.55 1.07 -2.00
C GLY A 150 -17.31 1.94 -2.20
N HIS A 151 -17.49 3.25 -2.27
CA HIS A 151 -16.39 4.20 -2.41
C HIS A 151 -16.65 5.49 -1.63
N PHE A 152 -15.58 6.12 -1.18
CA PHE A 152 -15.54 7.47 -0.64
C PHE A 152 -15.05 8.43 -1.72
N ASN A 153 -15.50 9.68 -1.67
CA ASN A 153 -14.90 10.74 -2.46
C ASN A 153 -13.75 11.39 -1.68
N ILE A 154 -12.61 11.54 -2.34
CA ILE A 154 -11.49 12.31 -1.84
C ILE A 154 -11.82 13.79 -2.04
N PRO A 155 -11.70 14.64 -1.01
CA PRO A 155 -11.87 16.08 -1.17
C PRO A 155 -10.88 16.68 -2.17
N GLU A 156 -11.37 17.47 -3.12
CA GLU A 156 -10.55 18.29 -4.01
C GLU A 156 -10.32 19.65 -3.32
N ILE A 157 -9.08 19.89 -2.90
CA ILE A 157 -8.63 21.15 -2.28
C ILE A 157 -8.05 22.05 -3.37
N HIS A 158 -7.23 21.48 -4.26
CA HIS A 158 -6.68 22.14 -5.44
C HIS A 158 -6.96 21.33 -6.71
N PRO A 159 -7.40 22.00 -7.80
CA PRO A 159 -7.74 21.34 -9.04
C PRO A 159 -6.49 20.75 -9.70
N ASN A 160 -6.66 19.58 -10.32
CA ASN A 160 -5.63 18.89 -11.07
C ASN A 160 -6.10 18.73 -12.53
N ASP A 161 -5.38 19.37 -13.46
CA ASP A 161 -5.75 19.48 -14.89
C ASP A 161 -4.50 19.73 -15.75
N PHE A 162 -4.64 19.80 -17.08
CA PHE A 162 -3.55 19.94 -18.06
C PHE A 162 -2.56 21.10 -17.79
N GLY A 163 -2.97 22.13 -17.05
CA GLY A 163 -2.13 23.29 -16.75
C GLY A 163 -1.79 23.48 -15.27
N VAL A 164 -2.32 22.64 -14.37
CA VAL A 164 -2.15 22.77 -12.93
C VAL A 164 -2.02 21.38 -12.32
N VAL A 165 -0.89 21.14 -11.64
CA VAL A 165 -0.68 19.92 -10.85
C VAL A 165 -1.19 20.18 -9.44
N GLY A 166 -2.41 19.72 -9.19
CA GLY A 166 -3.16 19.93 -7.94
C GLY A 166 -2.87 18.88 -6.87
N ASP A 167 -3.91 18.43 -6.18
CA ASP A 167 -3.78 17.38 -5.17
C ASP A 167 -3.52 16.03 -5.83
N GLN A 168 -2.48 15.35 -5.37
CA GLN A 168 -2.11 14.00 -5.81
C GLN A 168 -1.64 13.20 -4.60
N TYR A 169 -2.38 12.13 -4.29
CA TYR A 169 -2.25 11.27 -3.13
C TYR A 169 -1.61 9.96 -3.55
N GLU A 170 -0.43 9.66 -3.03
CA GLU A 170 0.33 8.46 -3.37
C GLU A 170 0.53 7.55 -2.15
N ALA A 171 -0.05 7.89 -1.01
CA ALA A 171 0.10 7.09 0.20
C ALA A 171 -1.18 7.07 1.04
N MET A 172 -1.48 5.94 1.66
CA MET A 172 -2.64 5.79 2.53
C MET A 172 -2.39 4.87 3.72
N LEU A 173 -2.90 5.25 4.89
CA LEU A 173 -2.96 4.40 6.08
C LEU A 173 -4.34 4.43 6.72
N CYS A 174 -4.67 3.35 7.41
CA CYS A 174 -5.95 3.20 8.09
C CYS A 174 -5.72 2.84 9.55
N LEU A 175 -6.27 3.67 10.45
CA LEU A 175 -6.11 3.53 11.90
C LEU A 175 -7.48 3.30 12.57
N PRO A 176 -7.53 2.49 13.64
CA PRO A 176 -8.79 2.23 14.34
C PRO A 176 -9.35 3.53 14.94
N TYR A 177 -10.67 3.69 14.88
CA TYR A 177 -11.38 4.80 15.52
C TYR A 177 -12.61 4.32 16.31
N GLU A 178 -13.65 3.89 15.60
CA GLU A 178 -14.86 3.27 16.16
C GLU A 178 -15.22 2.01 15.33
N GLU A 179 -16.25 1.25 15.70
CA GLU A 179 -16.55 -0.06 15.05
C GLU A 179 -16.81 0.04 13.53
N GLU A 180 -17.51 1.09 13.10
CA GLU A 180 -17.84 1.36 11.70
C GLU A 180 -17.16 2.62 11.16
N LYS A 181 -16.14 3.13 11.87
CA LYS A 181 -15.38 4.31 11.44
C LYS A 181 -13.90 4.08 11.54
N VAL A 182 -13.18 4.56 10.55
CA VAL A 182 -11.72 4.42 10.45
C VAL A 182 -11.11 5.79 10.23
N ILE A 183 -9.97 6.07 10.88
CA ILE A 183 -9.17 7.23 10.50
C ILE A 183 -8.43 6.84 9.22
N VAL A 184 -8.66 7.61 8.16
CA VAL A 184 -7.90 7.51 6.91
C VAL A 184 -6.86 8.61 6.91
N ILE A 185 -5.59 8.23 6.75
CA ILE A 185 -4.48 9.15 6.56
C ILE A 185 -4.11 9.09 5.08
N LEU A 186 -4.01 10.24 4.44
CA LEU A 186 -3.62 10.39 3.04
C LEU A 186 -2.31 11.16 2.96
N GLY A 187 -1.41 10.72 2.09
CA GLY A 187 -0.15 11.39 1.80
C GLY A 187 -0.18 12.02 0.43
N GLU A 188 -0.23 13.35 0.39
CA GLU A 188 -0.01 14.09 -0.85
C GLU A 188 1.47 14.07 -1.20
N ARG A 189 1.77 13.73 -2.45
CA ARG A 189 3.14 13.49 -2.90
C ARG A 189 4.05 14.70 -2.81
N GLY A 190 3.51 15.89 -3.04
CA GLY A 190 4.28 17.13 -3.16
C GLY A 190 5.11 17.21 -4.45
N GLY A 191 6.03 18.16 -4.52
CA GLY A 191 6.85 18.38 -5.72
C GLY A 191 6.12 19.14 -6.85
N SER A 192 4.97 19.75 -6.58
CA SER A 192 4.28 20.66 -7.51
C SER A 192 4.44 22.13 -7.11
N GLU A 193 4.09 23.06 -8.00
CA GLU A 193 4.07 24.49 -7.65
C GLU A 193 3.07 24.81 -6.52
N VAL A 194 1.92 24.10 -6.51
CA VAL A 194 0.85 24.26 -5.51
C VAL A 194 1.29 23.67 -4.17
N ASN A 195 1.81 22.44 -4.21
CA ASN A 195 2.28 21.70 -3.05
C ASN A 195 3.76 21.33 -3.26
N PRO A 196 4.71 22.26 -2.97
CA PRO A 196 6.12 21.98 -3.18
C PRO A 196 6.68 20.97 -2.18
N LYS A 197 5.96 20.69 -1.09
CA LYS A 197 6.29 19.69 -0.07
C LYS A 197 5.20 18.62 -0.03
N GLY A 198 5.52 17.43 0.47
CA GLY A 198 4.51 16.41 0.76
C GLY A 198 3.62 16.87 1.93
N ILE A 199 2.38 16.40 1.96
CA ILE A 199 1.42 16.77 3.01
C ILE A 199 0.73 15.51 3.53
N ILE A 200 0.84 15.26 4.83
CA ILE A 200 0.05 14.23 5.53
C ILE A 200 -1.27 14.85 5.94
N ARG A 201 -2.38 14.36 5.38
CA ARG A 201 -3.75 14.71 5.77
C ARG A 201 -4.43 13.54 6.45
N TRP A 202 -5.49 13.82 7.20
CA TRP A 202 -6.30 12.77 7.81
C TRP A 202 -7.74 13.19 8.00
N GLY A 203 -8.63 12.20 8.02
CA GLY A 203 -10.03 12.37 8.31
C GLY A 203 -10.64 11.08 8.85
N VAL A 204 -11.94 11.12 9.09
CA VAL A 204 -12.71 9.96 9.54
C VAL A 204 -13.60 9.50 8.39
N ALA A 205 -13.43 8.24 7.99
CA ALA A 205 -14.30 7.57 7.02
C ALA A 205 -15.36 6.77 7.78
N ASP A 206 -16.62 7.02 7.46
CA ASP A 206 -17.77 6.24 7.93
C ASP A 206 -18.09 5.13 6.93
N MET A 207 -17.87 3.88 7.35
CA MET A 207 -17.95 2.71 6.48
C MET A 207 -19.40 2.33 6.13
N GLU A 208 -20.40 2.89 6.81
CA GLU A 208 -21.81 2.65 6.54
C GLU A 208 -22.36 3.67 5.54
N SER A 209 -22.08 4.96 5.75
CA SER A 209 -22.54 6.02 4.84
C SER A 209 -21.63 6.24 3.63
N TYR A 210 -20.40 5.71 3.67
CA TYR A 210 -19.34 5.99 2.71
C TYR A 210 -18.97 7.48 2.59
N GLU A 211 -19.04 8.21 3.70
CA GLU A 211 -18.61 9.60 3.80
C GLU A 211 -17.22 9.71 4.44
N LEU A 212 -16.35 10.51 3.82
CA LEU A 212 -15.02 10.84 4.34
C LEU A 212 -14.98 12.31 4.78
N ALA A 213 -14.87 12.52 6.10
CA ALA A 213 -14.80 13.86 6.69
C ALA A 213 -13.34 14.23 6.99
N ILE A 214 -12.75 15.09 6.15
CA ILE A 214 -11.43 15.71 6.37
C ILE A 214 -11.65 17.18 6.71
N GLU A 215 -11.41 17.54 7.98
CA GLU A 215 -11.71 18.88 8.49
C GLU A 215 -10.57 19.42 9.38
N GLY A 216 -10.61 20.72 9.68
CA GLY A 216 -9.76 21.36 10.68
C GLY A 216 -8.26 21.11 10.48
N ALA A 217 -7.63 20.51 11.50
CA ALA A 217 -6.20 20.20 11.46
C ALA A 217 -5.86 19.12 10.42
N GLY A 218 -6.75 18.14 10.21
CA GLY A 218 -6.56 17.09 9.22
C GLY A 218 -6.65 17.61 7.79
N LEU A 219 -7.55 18.57 7.54
CA LEU A 219 -7.61 19.28 6.26
C LEU A 219 -6.40 20.17 6.03
N LYS A 220 -5.87 20.84 7.05
CA LYS A 220 -4.64 21.63 6.91
C LYS A 220 -3.42 20.74 6.63
N GLY A 221 -3.38 19.58 7.26
CA GLY A 221 -2.31 18.60 7.14
C GLY A 221 -0.98 19.03 7.77
N ILE A 222 -0.01 18.14 7.70
CA ILE A 222 1.37 18.33 8.17
C ILE A 222 2.32 18.23 6.99
N GLN A 223 3.14 19.25 6.78
CA GLN A 223 4.14 19.23 5.71
C GLN A 223 5.31 18.30 6.06
N VAL A 224 5.75 17.53 5.07
CA VAL A 224 6.90 16.62 5.14
C VAL A 224 7.80 16.88 3.95
N SER A 225 9.11 16.77 4.16
CA SER A 225 10.10 16.88 3.10
C SER A 225 11.02 15.67 3.15
N ALA A 226 11.07 14.93 2.05
CA ALA A 226 12.00 13.85 1.88
C ALA A 226 13.45 14.35 1.94
N PRO A 227 14.32 13.70 2.74
CA PRO A 227 15.75 14.00 2.75
C PRO A 227 16.40 13.39 1.51
N GLY A 228 17.50 13.96 1.01
CA GLY A 228 18.19 13.36 -0.12
C GLY A 228 19.09 14.33 -0.86
N GLU A 229 19.90 13.79 -1.76
CA GLU A 229 20.70 14.56 -2.71
C GLU A 229 19.93 14.67 -4.03
N TRP A 230 18.89 15.51 -4.03
CA TRP A 230 18.03 15.72 -5.19
C TRP A 230 18.76 16.50 -6.29
N THR A 231 18.73 15.96 -7.50
CA THR A 231 19.23 16.56 -8.73
C THR A 231 18.14 17.35 -9.47
N GLN A 232 16.87 16.98 -9.28
CA GLN A 232 15.72 17.72 -9.81
C GLN A 232 15.20 18.75 -8.81
N GLU A 233 14.75 19.90 -9.33
CA GLU A 233 14.08 20.92 -8.49
C GLU A 233 12.76 20.40 -7.91
N THR A 234 12.05 19.57 -8.68
CA THR A 234 10.80 18.91 -8.29
C THR A 234 11.02 17.42 -8.08
N HIS A 235 10.64 16.91 -6.92
CA HIS A 235 10.67 15.48 -6.60
C HIS A 235 9.49 15.16 -5.69
N ARG A 236 9.04 13.91 -5.72
CA ARG A 236 8.00 13.40 -4.84
C ARG A 236 8.58 13.27 -3.44
N HIS A 237 7.89 13.80 -2.46
CA HIS A 237 8.27 13.67 -1.06
C HIS A 237 7.61 12.47 -0.37
N ILE A 238 6.43 12.05 -0.82
CA ILE A 238 5.67 10.94 -0.26
C ILE A 238 5.18 10.07 -1.43
N THR A 239 5.55 8.79 -1.45
CA THR A 239 5.12 7.85 -2.51
C THR A 239 4.49 6.55 -1.98
N ASP A 240 4.54 6.31 -0.67
CA ASP A 240 3.68 5.35 0.05
C ASP A 240 3.89 5.53 1.58
N PHE A 241 3.08 4.86 2.40
CA PHE A 241 3.23 4.82 3.85
C PHE A 241 3.34 3.41 4.41
N PHE A 242 4.18 3.26 5.42
CA PHE A 242 4.24 2.05 6.24
C PHE A 242 4.41 2.42 7.71
N ILE A 243 3.63 1.82 8.60
CA ILE A 243 3.86 1.92 10.05
C ILE A 243 4.53 0.64 10.53
N ASP A 244 5.73 0.78 11.10
CA ASP A 244 6.44 -0.36 11.69
C ASP A 244 5.86 -0.77 13.06
N GLU A 245 6.33 -1.90 13.58
CA GLU A 245 5.88 -2.43 14.88
C GLU A 245 6.15 -1.49 16.07
N LYS A 246 7.12 -0.58 15.93
CA LYS A 246 7.45 0.43 16.95
C LYS A 246 6.55 1.66 16.83
N GLY A 247 5.73 1.73 15.79
CA GLY A 247 4.82 2.84 15.50
C GLY A 247 5.48 3.97 14.71
N PHE A 248 6.67 3.78 14.14
CA PHE A 248 7.25 4.79 13.26
C PHE A 248 6.54 4.79 11.91
N LEU A 249 6.18 5.97 11.45
CA LEU A 249 5.73 6.20 10.08
C LEU A 249 6.96 6.30 9.17
N TRP A 250 7.06 5.34 8.27
CA TRP A 250 8.00 5.32 7.15
C TRP A 250 7.28 5.73 5.88
N THR A 251 8.01 6.42 5.01
CA THR A 251 7.55 6.78 3.67
C THR A 251 8.74 6.78 2.71
N ALA A 252 8.48 6.97 1.43
CA ALA A 252 9.49 7.16 0.42
C ALA A 252 9.31 8.48 -0.32
N GLY A 253 10.40 9.00 -0.88
CA GLY A 253 10.40 10.07 -1.85
C GLY A 253 11.18 9.64 -3.08
N CYS A 254 10.79 10.14 -4.25
CA CYS A 254 11.36 9.73 -5.53
C CYS A 254 11.59 10.91 -6.47
N GLU A 255 12.69 10.88 -7.22
CA GLU A 255 12.85 11.72 -8.40
C GLU A 255 12.02 11.17 -9.55
N ASP A 256 11.22 12.03 -10.16
CA ASP A 256 10.39 11.71 -11.31
C ASP A 256 11.01 12.37 -12.55
N VAL A 257 12.00 11.70 -13.14
CA VAL A 257 12.71 12.17 -14.34
C VAL A 257 12.04 11.67 -15.64
N GLY A 258 10.82 11.13 -15.53
CA GLY A 258 10.08 10.46 -16.59
C GLY A 258 10.33 8.95 -16.70
N ASP A 259 9.70 8.34 -17.70
CA ASP A 259 9.44 6.90 -17.80
C ASP A 259 10.68 5.99 -17.99
N LEU A 260 11.85 6.59 -18.20
CA LEU A 260 13.10 5.87 -18.50
C LEU A 260 14.15 5.96 -17.38
N GLY A 261 13.87 6.72 -16.33
CA GLY A 261 14.84 6.98 -15.27
C GLY A 261 16.06 7.80 -15.77
N PRO A 262 17.20 7.74 -15.06
CA PRO A 262 17.46 6.91 -13.88
C PRO A 262 16.60 7.32 -12.69
N PHE A 263 16.03 6.33 -11.99
CA PHE A 263 15.25 6.60 -10.79
C PHE A 263 16.16 6.75 -9.56
N TYR A 264 15.83 7.67 -8.68
CA TYR A 264 16.46 7.88 -7.39
C TYR A 264 15.37 7.97 -6.33
N SER A 265 15.42 7.05 -5.36
CA SER A 265 14.47 7.03 -4.25
C SER A 265 15.17 7.09 -2.90
N VAL A 266 14.45 7.55 -1.90
CA VAL A 266 14.85 7.48 -0.49
C VAL A 266 13.70 6.89 0.32
N ILE A 267 14.00 5.98 1.23
CA ILE A 267 13.05 5.54 2.27
C ILE A 267 13.44 6.22 3.56
N TYR A 268 12.51 6.88 4.23
CA TYR A 268 12.81 7.69 5.41
C TYR A 268 11.70 7.68 6.44
N LYS A 269 12.07 8.00 7.68
CA LYS A 269 11.14 8.14 8.79
C LYS A 269 10.50 9.53 8.75
N ALA A 270 9.19 9.58 8.56
CA ALA A 270 8.43 10.84 8.46
C ALA A 270 7.74 11.24 9.77
N GLY A 271 7.51 10.29 10.67
CA GLY A 271 6.80 10.57 11.91
C GLY A 271 6.66 9.36 12.82
N MET A 272 5.81 9.49 13.82
CA MET A 272 5.42 8.40 14.71
C MET A 272 3.93 8.46 14.98
N LEU A 273 3.29 7.30 15.03
CA LEU A 273 1.89 7.15 15.37
C LEU A 273 1.61 7.67 16.78
N ASN A 274 0.69 8.62 16.88
CA ASN A 274 0.17 9.12 18.15
C ASN A 274 -1.07 8.34 18.58
N LYS A 275 -0.84 7.22 19.26
CA LYS A 275 -1.92 6.31 19.71
C LYS A 275 -2.92 6.94 20.69
N ASN A 276 -2.58 8.08 21.28
CA ASN A 276 -3.38 8.73 22.31
C ASN A 276 -4.12 9.98 21.81
N ASN A 277 -3.94 10.38 20.55
CA ASN A 277 -4.56 11.57 19.99
C ASN A 277 -5.03 11.33 18.56
N THR A 278 -6.31 11.03 18.41
CA THR A 278 -6.96 10.84 17.10
C THR A 278 -7.09 12.13 16.30
N ASP A 279 -7.06 13.30 16.97
CA ASP A 279 -7.12 14.60 16.31
C ASP A 279 -5.77 15.00 15.69
N LEU A 280 -4.69 14.34 16.10
CA LEU A 280 -3.34 14.47 15.55
C LEU A 280 -2.66 13.08 15.53
N PRO A 281 -3.06 12.20 14.60
CA PRO A 281 -2.71 10.79 14.63
C PRO A 281 -1.23 10.54 14.31
N ILE A 282 -0.53 11.50 13.70
CA ILE A 282 0.90 11.42 13.40
C ILE A 282 1.62 12.59 14.06
N ASP A 283 2.66 12.26 14.81
CA ASP A 283 3.62 13.21 15.36
C ASP A 283 4.89 13.23 14.50
N THR A 284 5.13 14.36 13.82
CA THR A 284 6.32 14.59 13.00
C THR A 284 7.42 15.37 13.73
N SER A 285 7.25 15.64 15.03
CA SER A 285 8.26 16.33 15.85
C SER A 285 9.48 15.48 16.18
N ILE A 286 9.48 14.21 15.76
CA ILE A 286 10.60 13.29 15.93
C ILE A 286 11.79 13.71 15.08
N ASP A 287 12.81 14.28 15.73
CA ASP A 287 14.08 14.60 15.09
C ASP A 287 14.91 13.30 14.96
N CYS A 288 14.72 12.62 13.83
CA CYS A 288 15.53 11.46 13.41
C CYS A 288 15.65 11.50 11.89
N LEU A 289 16.74 12.08 11.37
CA LEU A 289 17.16 11.93 9.98
C LEU A 289 17.67 10.49 9.73
N THR A 290 16.76 9.52 9.85
CA THR A 290 16.98 8.14 9.43
C THR A 290 16.40 7.97 8.05
N TYR A 291 17.26 7.76 7.07
CA TYR A 291 16.85 7.45 5.71
C TYR A 291 17.85 6.52 5.03
N LYS A 292 17.38 5.89 3.96
CA LYS A 292 18.14 4.98 3.11
C LYS A 292 17.93 5.37 1.67
N VAL A 293 19.03 5.69 0.98
CA VAL A 293 19.04 5.89 -0.48
C VAL A 293 18.90 4.53 -1.18
N ILE A 294 18.07 4.50 -2.21
CA ILE A 294 17.81 3.40 -3.10
C ILE A 294 17.92 3.91 -4.54
N ASP A 295 19.08 3.66 -5.16
CA ASP A 295 19.35 4.08 -6.53
C ASP A 295 18.78 3.07 -7.54
N GLY A 296 18.31 3.57 -8.69
CA GLY A 296 17.84 2.78 -9.82
C GLY A 296 16.41 2.28 -9.71
N PHE A 297 15.65 2.70 -8.70
CA PHE A 297 14.28 2.28 -8.46
C PHE A 297 13.37 3.47 -8.15
N LYS A 298 12.16 3.47 -8.74
CA LYS A 298 11.06 4.38 -8.40
C LYS A 298 10.15 3.69 -7.38
N ILE A 299 10.33 4.02 -6.10
CA ILE A 299 9.58 3.38 -5.02
C ILE A 299 8.21 4.04 -4.91
N GLU A 300 7.16 3.24 -5.13
CA GLU A 300 5.74 3.65 -4.99
C GLU A 300 4.98 2.69 -4.06
N ALA A 301 5.67 1.79 -3.37
CA ALA A 301 5.06 0.89 -2.40
C ALA A 301 6.01 0.57 -1.25
N LEU A 302 5.53 0.56 -0.01
CA LEU A 302 6.30 0.27 1.20
C LEU A 302 5.55 -0.64 2.16
N SER A 303 6.29 -1.55 2.81
CA SER A 303 5.70 -2.46 3.79
C SER A 303 6.75 -3.08 4.70
N GLY A 304 6.28 -3.92 5.63
CA GLY A 304 7.12 -4.78 6.45
C GLY A 304 7.74 -5.90 5.62
N SER A 305 8.86 -6.45 6.07
CA SER A 305 9.50 -7.56 5.37
C SER A 305 8.71 -8.86 5.47
N ALA A 306 8.89 -9.74 4.50
CA ALA A 306 8.31 -11.08 4.53
C ALA A 306 9.05 -11.92 5.59
N ALA A 307 8.30 -12.74 6.33
CA ALA A 307 8.83 -13.62 7.34
C ALA A 307 9.90 -14.56 6.75
N GLY A 308 11.01 -14.70 7.48
CA GLY A 308 12.14 -15.52 7.05
C GLY A 308 13.13 -14.80 6.13
N ILE A 309 12.85 -13.56 5.72
CA ILE A 309 13.84 -12.69 5.06
C ILE A 309 14.51 -11.81 6.12
N ASP A 310 15.84 -11.77 6.09
CA ASP A 310 16.64 -10.89 6.96
C ASP A 310 16.59 -9.44 6.46
N ALA A 311 15.42 -8.82 6.59
CA ALA A 311 15.19 -7.43 6.25
C ALA A 311 14.19 -6.77 7.21
N THR A 312 14.31 -5.45 7.36
CA THR A 312 13.39 -4.65 8.19
C THR A 312 12.13 -4.22 7.45
N HIS A 313 12.25 -4.03 6.13
CA HIS A 313 11.24 -3.46 5.27
C HIS A 313 11.23 -4.20 3.93
N SER A 314 10.21 -3.94 3.13
CA SER A 314 10.19 -4.21 1.70
C SER A 314 9.63 -3.02 0.95
N PHE A 315 10.00 -2.91 -0.31
CA PHE A 315 9.43 -1.92 -1.22
C PHE A 315 8.99 -2.58 -2.53
N GLY A 316 7.98 -2.00 -3.15
CA GLY A 316 7.56 -2.26 -4.52
C GLY A 316 7.88 -1.04 -5.38
N THR A 317 8.11 -1.28 -6.68
CA THR A 317 8.45 -0.21 -7.61
C THR A 317 7.49 -0.11 -8.78
N GLU A 318 7.38 1.11 -9.27
CA GLU A 318 6.70 1.50 -10.49
C GLU A 318 7.82 1.99 -11.42
N ASP A 319 8.68 1.08 -11.86
CA ASP A 319 9.81 1.44 -12.75
C ASP A 319 9.34 1.66 -14.19
N GLU A 320 8.11 2.12 -14.38
CA GLU A 320 7.52 2.55 -15.65
C GLU A 320 7.66 1.44 -16.71
N LEU A 321 8.40 1.71 -17.79
CA LEU A 321 8.63 0.74 -18.89
C LEU A 321 9.43 -0.51 -18.48
N PHE A 322 10.00 -0.56 -17.27
CA PHE A 322 10.75 -1.70 -16.78
C PHE A 322 9.91 -2.66 -15.91
N GLY A 323 8.62 -2.38 -15.70
CA GLY A 323 7.64 -3.29 -15.10
C GLY A 323 7.73 -3.48 -13.59
N GLY A 324 8.73 -2.89 -12.94
CA GLY A 324 8.87 -2.85 -11.49
C GLY A 324 9.19 -4.18 -10.80
N VAL A 325 9.56 -4.09 -9.52
CA VAL A 325 9.99 -5.20 -8.68
C VAL A 325 9.54 -5.06 -7.24
N TRP A 326 9.43 -6.18 -6.53
CA TRP A 326 9.44 -6.24 -5.08
C TRP A 326 10.86 -6.53 -4.57
N ARG A 327 11.31 -5.81 -3.54
CA ARG A 327 12.63 -6.00 -2.94
C ARG A 327 12.59 -5.86 -1.41
N PRO A 328 13.33 -6.71 -0.68
CA PRO A 328 13.55 -6.51 0.74
C PRO A 328 14.67 -5.49 0.98
N VAL A 329 14.59 -4.74 2.08
CA VAL A 329 15.60 -3.75 2.45
C VAL A 329 15.81 -3.64 3.96
N ASN A 330 17.08 -3.43 4.34
CA ASN A 330 17.49 -3.15 5.70
C ASN A 330 17.71 -1.65 5.91
N ILE A 331 16.95 -1.08 6.83
CA ILE A 331 17.07 0.30 7.29
C ILE A 331 17.42 0.25 8.78
N LYS A 332 18.52 0.90 9.14
CA LYS A 332 19.06 0.88 10.52
C LYS A 332 18.55 2.07 11.32
#